data_AF-A0A1X7TCI1-F1
#
_entry.id   AF-A0A1X7TCI1-F1
#
_cell.length_a   1.000
_cell.length_b   1.000
_cell.length_c   1.000
_cell.angle_alpha   90.00
_cell.angle_beta   90.00
_cell.angle_gamma   90.00
#
_symmetry.space_group_name_H-M   'P 1'
#
loop_
_entity.id
_entity.type
_entity.pdbx_description
1 polymer ?
#
loop_
_entity_poly.entity_id
_entity_poly.type
_entity_poly.pdbx_seq_one_letter_code
_entity_poly.pdbx_strand_id
1 'polypeptide(L)' 'MIKMTLKNLKIIIVDEVSMVSILNLAYLHMRLGDIHGTDEWFGSENILFVGKFVHHYYCY' A
#
# COMPACT_ATOMS: atom_id res chain seq x y z
N MET A 1 12.37 6.34 -14.65
CA MET A 1 11.19 5.85 -15.38
C MET A 1 10.04 5.49 -14.44
N ILE A 2 10.20 4.55 -13.50
CA ILE A 2 9.14 4.11 -12.55
C ILE A 2 8.50 5.26 -11.74
N LYS A 3 9.31 6.23 -11.27
CA LYS A 3 8.81 7.40 -10.50
C LYS A 3 7.80 8.24 -11.29
N MET A 4 7.92 8.30 -12.62
CA MET A 4 6.98 9.04 -13.49
C MET A 4 5.69 8.25 -13.72
N THR A 5 5.76 6.92 -13.82
CA THR A 5 4.58 6.06 -13.96
C THR A 5 3.67 6.13 -12.73
N LEU A 6 4.27 6.23 -11.53
CA LEU A 6 3.54 6.30 -10.27
C LEU A 6 3.00 7.70 -9.93
N LYS A 7 3.44 8.77 -10.62
CA LYS A 7 2.87 10.12 -10.44
C LYS A 7 1.47 10.30 -11.02
N ASN A 8 1.07 9.41 -11.93
CA ASN A 8 -0.26 9.40 -12.56
C ASN A 8 -1.11 8.23 -12.03
N LEU A 9 -0.74 7.70 -10.86
CA LEU A 9 -1.54 6.72 -10.16
C LEU A 9 -2.88 7.37 -9.78
N LYS A 10 -3.93 6.56 -9.67
CA LYS A 10 -5.27 7.01 -9.25
C LYS A 10 -5.83 6.17 -8.12
N ILE A 11 -5.43 4.90 -8.09
CA ILE A 11 -5.85 3.92 -7.10
C ILE A 11 -4.74 2.89 -6.89
N ILE A 12 -4.58 2.50 -5.63
CA ILE A 12 -3.71 1.41 -5.20
C ILE A 12 -4.61 0.28 -4.70
N ILE A 13 -4.40 -0.92 -5.22
CA ILE A 13 -5.12 -2.11 -4.78
C ILE A 13 -4.09 -3.07 -4.19
N VAL A 14 -4.26 -3.42 -2.92
CA VAL A 14 -3.43 -4.40 -2.21
C VAL A 14 -4.31 -5.61 -1.92
N ASP A 15 -4.04 -6.73 -2.59
CA ASP A 15 -4.69 -8.01 -2.30
C ASP A 15 -3.94 -8.76 -1.18
N GLU A 16 -4.65 -9.67 -0.51
CA GLU A 16 -4.15 -10.45 0.62
C GLU A 16 -3.43 -9.61 1.69
N VAL A 17 -4.02 -8.46 2.08
CA VAL A 17 -3.40 -7.55 3.07
C VAL A 17 -3.05 -8.24 4.41
N SER A 18 -3.69 -9.38 4.72
CA SER A 18 -3.36 -10.19 5.91
C SER A 18 -1.96 -10.82 5.87
N MET A 19 -1.34 -10.95 4.70
CA MET A 19 0.05 -11.38 4.54
C MET A 19 1.04 -10.22 4.52
N VAL A 20 0.55 -8.98 4.46
CA VAL A 20 1.39 -7.78 4.40
C VAL A 20 1.74 -7.35 5.82
N SER A 21 3.04 -7.29 6.12
CA SER A 21 3.51 -6.79 7.41
C SER A 21 3.26 -5.27 7.53
N ILE A 22 3.08 -4.79 8.76
CA ILE A 22 2.97 -3.35 9.05
C ILE A 22 4.20 -2.57 8.54
N LEU A 23 5.39 -3.17 8.59
CA LEU A 23 6.61 -2.55 8.07
C LEU A 23 6.56 -2.36 6.55
N ASN A 24 6.03 -3.34 5.82
CA ASN A 24 5.85 -3.23 4.37
C ASN A 24 4.82 -2.15 4.02
N LEU A 25 3.76 -2.04 4.82
CA LEU A 25 2.75 -1.01 4.64
C LEU A 25 3.29 0.40 4.92
N ALA A 26 4.06 0.55 6.00
CA ALA A 26 4.75 1.80 6.34
C ALA A 26 5.75 2.20 5.25
N TYR A 27 6.51 1.24 4.74
CA TYR A 27 7.44 1.48 3.62
C TYR A 27 6.69 1.95 2.37
N LEU A 28 5.58 1.32 2.01
CA LEU A 28 4.75 1.74 0.89
C LEU A 28 4.24 3.18 1.06
N HIS A 29 3.74 3.52 2.25
CA HIS A 29 3.31 4.87 2.59
C HIS A 29 4.43 5.90 2.40
N MET A 30 5.62 5.67 2.96
CA MET A 30 6.76 6.59 2.82
C MET A 30 7.18 6.76 1.36
N ARG A 31 7.24 5.67 0.60
CA ARG A 31 7.65 5.71 -0.81
C ARG A 31 6.67 6.46 -1.68
N LEU A 32 5.36 6.37 -1.40
CA LEU A 32 4.35 7.14 -2.10
C LEU A 32 4.41 8.63 -1.75
N GLY A 33 4.68 8.96 -0.48
CA GLY A 33 4.95 10.33 -0.04
C GLY A 33 6.15 10.93 -0.79
N ASP A 34 7.26 10.20 -0.92
CA ASP A 34 8.46 10.62 -1.68
C ASP A 34 8.22 10.81 -3.19
N ILE A 35 7.22 10.12 -3.75
CA ILE A 35 6.86 10.18 -5.17
C ILE A 35 5.98 11.40 -5.45
N HIS A 36 4.97 11.59 -4.61
CA HIS A 36 3.98 12.66 -4.75
C HIS A 36 4.45 13.97 -4.12
N GLY A 37 5.46 13.93 -3.25
CA GLY A 37 5.99 15.10 -2.56
C GLY A 37 5.07 15.63 -1.47
N THR A 38 4.33 14.73 -0.82
CA THR A 38 3.34 15.06 0.22
C THR A 38 3.55 14.15 1.44
N ASP A 39 3.19 14.65 2.62
CA ASP A 39 3.15 13.92 3.88
C ASP A 39 1.77 13.26 4.13
N GLU A 40 0.83 13.44 3.21
CA GLU A 40 -0.48 12.81 3.28
C GLU A 40 -0.40 11.28 3.13
N TRP A 41 -1.40 10.61 3.71
CA TRP A 41 -1.52 9.16 3.71
C TRP A 41 -1.45 8.60 2.28
N PHE A 42 -0.45 7.74 2.03
CA PHE A 42 -0.24 7.06 0.75
C PHE A 42 -0.05 8.03 -0.43
N GLY A 43 0.49 9.23 -0.18
CA GLY A 43 0.73 10.20 -1.25
C GLY A 43 -0.57 10.83 -1.80
N SER A 44 -1.64 10.89 -0.99
CA SER A 44 -2.98 11.36 -1.36
C SER A 44 -3.73 10.48 -2.36
N GLU A 45 -3.24 9.26 -2.61
CA GLU A 45 -3.86 8.32 -3.55
C GLU A 45 -4.98 7.51 -2.89
N ASN A 46 -6.02 7.18 -3.67
CA ASN A 46 -7.06 6.28 -3.19
C ASN A 46 -6.48 4.88 -2.97
N ILE A 47 -6.75 4.26 -1.82
CA ILE A 47 -6.25 2.92 -1.52
C ILE A 47 -7.40 1.97 -1.17
N LEU A 48 -7.34 0.76 -1.73
CA LEU A 48 -8.25 -0.34 -1.45
C LEU A 48 -7.45 -1.55 -0.95
N PHE A 49 -7.68 -1.92 0.31
CA PHE A 49 -7.17 -3.16 0.87
C PHE A 49 -8.20 -4.27 0.68
N VAL A 50 -7.79 -5.32 -0.02
CA VAL A 50 -8.54 -6.56 -0.19
C VAL A 50 -7.78 -7.64 0.57
N GLY A 51 -8.51 -8.45 1.34
CA GLY A 51 -7.90 -9.55 2.05
C GLY A 51 -8.83 -10.16 3.08
N LYS A 52 -8.59 -11.42 3.38
CA LYS A 52 -9.25 -12.13 4.47
C LYS A 52 -8.32 -12.15 5.67
N PHE A 53 -8.74 -11.50 6.76
CA PHE A 53 -8.03 -11.56 8.04
C PHE A 53 -8.24 -12.91 8.76
N VAL A 54 -9.23 -13.70 8.34
CA VAL A 54 -9.57 -15.01 8.92
C VAL A 54 -9.01 -16.13 8.04
N HIS A 55 -7.75 -16.50 8.27
CA HIS A 55 -7.11 -17.83 8.08
C HIS A 55 -5.58 -17.65 7.99
N HIS A 56 -4.90 -17.42 9.11
CA HIS A 56 -3.46 -17.72 9.17
C HIS A 56 -3.09 -18.40 10.49
N TYR A 57 -3.84 -18.15 11.57
CA TYR A 57 -3.56 -18.75 12.89
C TYR A 57 -4.26 -20.09 13.16
N TYR A 58 -5.12 -20.61 12.26
CA TYR A 58 -5.88 -21.86 12.45
C TYR A 58 -5.45 -23.03 11.54
N CYS A 59 -4.34 -22.88 10.81
CA CYS A 59 -3.69 -24.01 10.13
C CYS A 59 -2.27 -24.18 10.67
N TYR A 60 -2.19 -24.58 11.94
CA TYR A 60 -1.12 -25.38 12.52
C TYR A 60 -1.76 -26.56 13.24
#